data_AF-A0A1G2MR97-F1
#
_entry.id   AF-A0A1G2MR97-F1
#
_cell.length_a   1.000
_cell.length_b   1.000
_cell.length_c   1.000
_cell.angle_alpha   90.00
_cell.angle_beta   90.00
_cell.angle_gamma   90.00
#
_symmetry.space_group_name_H-M   'P 1'
#
loop_
_entity.id
_entity.type
_entity.pdbx_description
1 polymer ?
#
loop_
_entity_poly.entity_id
_entity_poly.type
_entity_poly.pdbx_seq_one_letter_code
_entity_poly.pdbx_strand_id
1 'polypeptide(L)'
;MQLTEVDHEQVRTARAANALVPVEKHRIQNPAGTILVPCPDGDQFRDVYGQHCRLCNIERHHPLSLNGGALLLSKHSPVRHAKLKGSALLLDIKETQGLKGMDTLALYVHAPCGVAYGTSLDFFEVMRLLIEAKLRLLAQRTLAKLKIVCFCHVDYPSATSEVRKRTYFVNRAKTTEFLAANGREVRV
;
A
#
# COMPACT_ATOMS: atom_id res chain seq x y z
N MET A 1 -2.99 -17.95 0.95
CA MET A 1 -3.04 -17.88 -0.53
C MET A 1 -1.62 -17.72 -1.06
N GLN A 2 -1.29 -18.25 -2.24
CA GLN A 2 0.06 -18.14 -2.82
C GLN A 2 0.10 -17.12 -3.96
N LEU A 3 1.27 -16.51 -4.16
CA LEU A 3 1.53 -15.62 -5.28
C LEU A 3 1.50 -16.41 -6.58
N THR A 4 0.78 -15.93 -7.60
CA THR A 4 0.72 -16.60 -8.90
C THR A 4 2.01 -16.37 -9.70
N GLU A 5 2.30 -17.22 -10.68
CA GLU A 5 3.45 -17.02 -11.59
C GLU A 5 3.35 -15.68 -12.35
N VAL A 6 2.13 -15.29 -12.74
CA VAL A 6 1.87 -14.00 -13.39
C VAL A 6 2.21 -12.85 -12.45
N ASP A 7 1.71 -12.88 -11.21
CA ASP A 7 2.02 -11.84 -10.22
C ASP A 7 3.52 -11.82 -9.88
N HIS A 8 4.17 -12.98 -9.83
CA HIS A 8 5.61 -13.09 -9.59
C HIS A 8 6.42 -12.40 -10.70
N GLU A 9 6.09 -12.64 -11.96
CA GLU A 9 6.70 -11.97 -13.11
C GLU A 9 6.39 -10.46 -13.12
N GLN A 10 5.17 -10.07 -12.79
CA GLN A 10 4.78 -8.66 -12.65
C GLN A 10 5.56 -7.94 -11.54
N VAL A 11 5.75 -8.57 -10.38
CA VAL A 11 6.61 -8.03 -9.31
C VAL A 11 8.05 -7.88 -9.79
N ARG A 12 8.58 -8.88 -10.52
CA ARG A 12 9.96 -8.85 -11.04
C ARG A 12 10.17 -7.70 -12.02
N THR A 13 9.27 -7.51 -12.97
CA THR A 13 9.34 -6.43 -13.97
C THR A 13 9.16 -5.05 -13.34
N ALA A 14 8.24 -4.90 -12.38
CA ALA A 14 8.07 -3.65 -11.63
C ALA A 14 9.35 -3.28 -10.84
N ARG A 15 10.05 -4.27 -10.28
CA ARG A 15 11.36 -4.06 -9.63
C ARG A 15 12.43 -3.62 -10.63
N ALA A 16 12.52 -4.29 -11.78
CA ALA A 16 13.49 -3.94 -12.83
C ALA A 16 13.27 -2.50 -13.34
N ALA A 17 12.02 -2.02 -13.38
CA ALA A 17 11.66 -0.67 -13.75
C ALA A 17 11.85 0.38 -12.64
N ASN A 18 12.36 0.00 -11.46
CA ASN A 18 12.44 0.85 -10.26
C ASN A 18 11.09 1.39 -9.76
N ALA A 19 9.97 0.77 -10.14
CA ALA A 19 8.66 1.06 -9.56
C ALA A 19 8.57 0.53 -8.12
N LEU A 20 9.23 -0.60 -7.85
CA LEU A 20 9.41 -1.19 -6.52
C LEU A 20 10.89 -1.14 -6.15
N VAL A 21 11.22 -0.46 -5.05
CA VAL A 21 12.62 -0.32 -4.60
C VAL A 21 12.79 -0.85 -3.16
N PRO A 22 13.97 -1.38 -2.80
CA PRO A 22 14.26 -1.79 -1.43
C PRO A 22 14.06 -0.65 -0.43
N VAL A 23 13.51 -0.96 0.74
CA VAL A 23 13.08 0.06 1.71
C VAL A 23 14.23 0.65 2.52
N GLU A 24 15.42 0.05 2.52
CA GLU A 24 16.53 0.53 3.36
C GLU A 24 16.92 1.99 3.05
N LYS A 25 16.70 2.44 1.80
CA LYS A 25 16.96 3.82 1.36
C LYS A 25 15.82 4.81 1.65
N HIS A 26 14.69 4.33 2.13
CA HIS A 26 13.45 5.09 2.29
C HIS A 26 12.88 5.01 3.72
N ARG A 27 13.78 4.95 4.72
CA ARG A 27 13.40 5.01 6.14
C ARG A 27 12.49 6.21 6.40
N ILE A 28 11.41 5.97 7.15
CA ILE A 28 10.50 7.02 7.59
C ILE A 28 11.00 7.51 8.93
N GLN A 29 11.72 8.64 8.93
CA GLN A 29 12.02 9.34 10.17
C GLN A 29 10.78 10.14 10.58
N ASN A 30 9.97 9.57 11.47
CA ASN A 30 8.81 10.27 12.01
C ASN A 30 8.59 9.99 13.49
N PRO A 31 9.10 10.85 14.40
CA PRO A 31 8.88 10.68 15.84
C PRO A 31 7.41 10.87 16.25
N ALA A 32 6.59 11.54 15.42
CA ALA A 32 5.17 11.71 15.67
C ALA A 32 4.34 10.44 15.38
N GLY A 33 4.97 9.38 14.86
CA GLY A 33 4.27 8.17 14.47
C GLY A 33 3.62 8.27 13.09
N THR A 34 3.01 7.18 12.64
CA THR A 34 2.37 7.14 11.32
C THR A 34 0.93 6.66 11.39
N ILE A 35 0.10 7.19 10.50
CA ILE A 35 -1.19 6.60 10.16
C ILE A 35 -0.89 5.49 9.15
N LEU A 36 -1.24 4.25 9.46
CA LEU A 36 -0.96 3.09 8.63
C LEU A 36 -2.27 2.58 8.03
N VAL A 37 -2.34 2.38 6.71
CA VAL A 37 -3.54 1.84 6.05
C VAL A 37 -3.19 0.51 5.35
N PRO A 38 -3.12 -0.61 6.10
CA PRO A 38 -2.89 -1.93 5.55
C PRO A 38 -4.20 -2.71 5.37
N CYS A 39 -4.11 -3.86 4.70
CA CYS A 39 -5.17 -4.88 4.78
C CYS A 39 -5.01 -5.64 6.12
N PRO A 40 -6.10 -5.98 6.84
CA PRO A 40 -6.06 -6.76 8.08
C PRO A 40 -5.91 -8.27 7.84
N ASP A 41 -5.33 -8.68 6.70
CA ASP A 41 -5.09 -10.08 6.37
C ASP A 41 -4.28 -10.75 7.49
N GLY A 42 -4.82 -11.82 8.09
CA GLY A 42 -4.24 -12.47 9.27
C GLY A 42 -2.84 -13.05 9.03
N ASP A 43 -2.53 -13.42 7.79
CA ASP A 43 -1.23 -13.98 7.43
C ASP A 43 -0.19 -12.87 7.17
N GLN A 44 -0.63 -11.66 6.84
CA GLN A 44 0.23 -10.58 6.36
C GLN A 44 0.37 -9.43 7.34
N PHE A 45 -0.68 -9.12 8.12
CA PHE A 45 -0.75 -7.91 8.94
C PHE A 45 0.37 -7.83 9.97
N ARG A 46 0.67 -8.93 10.67
CA ARG A 46 1.74 -8.95 11.68
C ARG A 46 3.11 -8.60 11.10
N ASP A 47 3.41 -9.12 9.90
CA ASP A 47 4.70 -8.83 9.26
C ASP A 47 4.73 -7.42 8.66
N VAL A 48 3.64 -6.97 8.04
CA VAL A 48 3.50 -5.59 7.56
C VAL A 48 3.69 -4.59 8.70
N TYR A 49 3.02 -4.78 9.83
CA TYR A 49 3.13 -3.91 10.99
C TYR A 49 4.54 -3.96 11.59
N GLY A 50 5.07 -5.17 11.85
CA GLY A 50 6.41 -5.34 12.41
C GLY A 50 7.51 -4.76 11.53
N GLN A 51 7.41 -4.95 10.21
CA GLN A 51 8.31 -4.33 9.25
C GLN A 51 8.19 -2.81 9.27
N HIS A 52 6.98 -2.25 9.38
CA HIS A 52 6.80 -0.80 9.47
C HIS A 52 7.43 -0.22 10.73
N CYS A 53 7.29 -0.88 11.89
CA CYS A 53 7.96 -0.48 13.14
C CYS A 53 9.49 -0.47 12.96
N ARG A 54 10.06 -1.52 12.35
CA ARG A 54 11.51 -1.59 12.04
C ARG A 54 11.97 -0.46 11.12
N LEU A 55 11.15 -0.10 10.13
CA LEU A 55 11.46 0.98 9.18
C LEU A 55 11.41 2.37 9.81
N CYS A 56 10.52 2.57 10.78
CA CYS A 56 10.35 3.84 11.49
C CYS A 56 11.22 3.95 12.75
N ASN A 57 11.73 2.81 13.24
CA ASN A 57 12.45 2.69 14.52
C ASN A 57 11.63 3.22 15.73
N ILE A 58 10.31 3.02 15.69
CA ILE A 58 9.35 3.36 16.75
C ILE A 58 8.15 2.41 16.66
N GLU A 59 7.30 2.35 17.69
CA GLU A 59 6.07 1.53 17.69
C GLU A 59 4.78 2.38 17.66
N ARG A 60 4.91 3.71 17.62
CA ARG A 60 3.77 4.64 17.65
C ARG A 60 3.09 4.71 16.28
N HIS A 61 2.28 3.72 15.96
CA HIS A 61 1.53 3.66 14.70
C HIS A 61 0.04 3.53 14.95
N HIS A 62 -0.77 4.12 14.06
CA HIS A 62 -2.23 4.00 14.11
C HIS A 62 -2.75 3.24 12.88
N PRO A 63 -2.94 1.91 12.99
CA PRO A 63 -3.45 1.12 11.89
C PRO A 63 -4.95 1.35 11.69
N LEU A 64 -5.32 1.85 10.52
CA LEU A 64 -6.69 1.94 10.01
C LEU A 64 -6.89 0.85 8.97
N SER A 65 -7.37 -0.32 9.41
CA SER A 65 -7.36 -1.54 8.60
C SER A 65 -8.78 -1.98 8.25
N LEU A 66 -9.05 -2.11 6.96
CA LEU A 66 -10.27 -2.72 6.41
C LEU A 66 -9.87 -3.70 5.31
N ASN A 67 -10.69 -4.71 5.03
CA ASN A 67 -10.45 -5.66 3.94
C ASN A 67 -10.25 -4.91 2.61
N GLY A 68 -9.05 -5.01 2.03
CA GLY A 68 -8.62 -4.29 0.83
C GLY A 68 -7.70 -3.09 1.11
N GLY A 69 -7.59 -2.66 2.37
CA GLY A 69 -6.65 -1.63 2.83
C GLY A 69 -6.68 -0.37 1.97
N ALA A 70 -5.51 0.06 1.51
CA ALA A 70 -5.34 1.26 0.70
C ALA A 70 -6.09 1.21 -0.64
N LEU A 71 -6.46 0.03 -1.16
CA LEU A 71 -7.21 -0.09 -2.41
C LEU A 71 -8.60 0.55 -2.32
N LEU A 72 -9.17 0.63 -1.13
CA LEU A 72 -10.49 1.23 -0.89
C LEU A 72 -10.49 2.75 -1.11
N LEU A 73 -9.30 3.38 -1.06
CA LEU A 73 -9.16 4.82 -1.19
C LEU A 73 -9.16 5.28 -2.66
N SER A 74 -8.89 4.41 -3.65
CA SER A 74 -9.09 4.78 -5.05
C SER A 74 -10.58 4.95 -5.37
N LYS A 75 -10.93 5.98 -6.14
CA LYS A 75 -12.30 6.17 -6.67
C LYS A 75 -12.71 5.07 -7.64
N HIS A 76 -11.73 4.45 -8.31
CA HIS A 76 -11.94 3.45 -9.34
C HIS A 76 -11.73 2.02 -8.82
N SER A 77 -11.69 1.84 -7.50
CA SER A 77 -11.54 0.53 -6.89
C SER A 77 -12.79 -0.32 -7.15
N PRO A 78 -12.66 -1.49 -7.78
CA PRO A 78 -13.79 -2.40 -8.01
C PRO A 78 -14.14 -3.22 -6.77
N VAL A 79 -13.36 -3.09 -5.68
CA VAL A 79 -13.59 -3.82 -4.43
C VAL A 79 -15.00 -3.53 -3.91
N ARG A 80 -15.71 -4.59 -3.49
CA ARG A 80 -17.09 -4.47 -3.00
C ARG A 80 -17.19 -3.45 -1.86
N HIS A 81 -18.09 -2.48 -2.04
CA HIS A 81 -18.32 -1.35 -1.13
C HIS A 81 -17.13 -0.39 -0.96
N ALA A 82 -16.18 -0.33 -1.91
CA ALA A 82 -15.01 0.55 -1.83
C ALA A 82 -15.37 2.02 -1.61
N LYS A 83 -16.41 2.55 -2.27
CA LYS A 83 -16.83 3.95 -2.09
C LYS A 83 -17.20 4.26 -0.64
N LEU A 84 -17.99 3.39 0.01
CA LEU A 84 -18.44 3.58 1.39
C LEU A 84 -17.27 3.43 2.36
N LYS A 85 -16.55 2.30 2.27
CA LYS A 85 -15.41 1.99 3.15
C LYS A 85 -14.26 2.98 3.00
N GLY A 86 -13.96 3.40 1.77
CA GLY A 86 -12.95 4.41 1.47
C GLY A 86 -13.32 5.80 1.98
N SER A 87 -14.62 6.13 2.03
CA SER A 87 -15.08 7.38 2.64
C SER A 87 -14.93 7.36 4.16
N ALA A 88 -15.23 6.22 4.80
CA ALA A 88 -14.98 6.02 6.22
C ALA A 88 -13.47 6.12 6.55
N LEU A 89 -12.61 5.39 5.82
CA LEU A 89 -11.15 5.49 6.00
C LEU A 89 -10.64 6.93 5.81
N LEU A 90 -11.17 7.68 4.85
CA LEU A 90 -10.78 9.07 4.64
C LEU A 90 -11.15 9.97 5.82
N LEU A 91 -12.29 9.72 6.47
CA LEU A 91 -12.70 10.42 7.68
C LEU A 91 -11.75 10.07 8.84
N ASP A 92 -11.52 8.77 9.06
CA ASP A 92 -10.64 8.28 10.14
C ASP A 92 -9.19 8.81 10.00
N ILE A 93 -8.68 8.91 8.76
CA ILE A 93 -7.37 9.52 8.49
C ILE A 93 -7.34 10.99 8.95
N LYS A 94 -8.37 11.77 8.65
CA LYS A 94 -8.46 13.19 9.03
C LYS A 94 -8.55 13.35 10.55
N GLU A 95 -9.41 12.54 11.18
CA GLU A 95 -9.59 12.56 12.62
C GLU A 95 -8.31 12.14 13.35
N THR A 96 -7.65 11.06 12.88
CA THR A 96 -6.38 10.60 13.44
C THR A 96 -5.30 11.67 13.32
N GLN A 97 -5.18 12.32 12.16
CA GLN A 97 -4.23 13.41 11.98
C GLN A 97 -4.49 14.53 13.01
N GLY A 98 -5.73 14.97 13.16
CA GLY A 98 -6.11 16.04 14.09
C GLY A 98 -5.89 15.68 15.56
N LEU A 99 -6.25 14.46 15.97
CA LEU A 99 -6.19 14.01 17.36
C LEU A 99 -4.78 13.60 17.80
N LYS A 100 -3.99 12.99 16.90
CA LYS A 100 -2.69 12.39 17.26
C LYS A 100 -1.49 13.19 16.77
N GLY A 101 -1.71 14.20 15.93
CA GLY A 101 -0.64 14.99 15.32
C GLY A 101 0.27 14.17 14.40
N MET A 102 -0.20 13.03 13.88
CA MET A 102 0.56 12.20 12.94
C MET A 102 0.55 12.86 11.56
N ASP A 103 1.71 13.27 11.07
CA ASP A 103 1.88 13.99 9.81
C ASP A 103 2.27 13.08 8.64
N THR A 104 2.45 11.78 8.87
CA THR A 104 2.79 10.80 7.83
C THR A 104 1.72 9.73 7.71
N LEU A 105 1.28 9.50 6.48
CA LEU A 105 0.36 8.46 6.10
C LEU A 105 1.09 7.41 5.24
N ALA A 106 1.08 6.16 5.69
CA ALA A 106 1.68 5.04 4.99
C ALA A 106 0.59 4.12 4.42
N LEU A 107 0.51 4.08 3.10
CA LEU A 107 -0.42 3.23 2.36
C LEU A 107 0.27 1.90 2.03
N TYR A 108 -0.37 0.78 2.37
CA TYR A 108 0.15 -0.55 2.08
C TYR A 108 -0.81 -1.34 1.20
N VAL A 109 -0.24 -2.03 0.22
CA VAL A 109 -0.85 -3.19 -0.44
C VAL A 109 0.01 -4.42 -0.16
N HIS A 110 -0.55 -5.60 -0.36
CA HIS A 110 0.22 -6.84 -0.33
C HIS A 110 -0.13 -7.76 -1.48
N ALA A 111 0.80 -8.64 -1.83
CA ALA A 111 0.63 -9.67 -2.85
C ALA A 111 1.11 -11.02 -2.29
N PRO A 112 0.28 -12.08 -2.36
CA PRO A 112 -1.07 -12.08 -2.89
C PRO A 112 -2.07 -11.45 -1.88
N CYS A 113 -3.21 -10.92 -2.35
CA CYS A 113 -4.27 -10.33 -1.49
C CYS A 113 -5.65 -10.91 -1.81
N GLY A 114 -6.34 -11.48 -0.82
CA GLY A 114 -7.59 -12.21 -1.04
C GLY A 114 -8.69 -11.33 -1.62
N VAL A 115 -8.73 -10.05 -1.22
CA VAL A 115 -9.67 -9.07 -1.76
C VAL A 115 -9.38 -8.72 -3.22
N ALA A 116 -8.10 -8.56 -3.57
CA ALA A 116 -7.69 -8.29 -4.94
C ALA A 116 -8.03 -9.48 -5.86
N TYR A 117 -7.65 -10.69 -5.44
CA TYR A 117 -7.94 -11.91 -6.17
C TYR A 117 -9.45 -12.16 -6.33
N GLY A 118 -10.23 -11.98 -5.25
CA GLY A 118 -11.69 -12.09 -5.29
C GLY A 118 -12.38 -11.04 -6.18
N THR A 119 -11.65 -10.01 -6.61
CA THR A 119 -12.12 -8.97 -7.54
C THR A 119 -11.40 -9.07 -8.91
N SER A 120 -10.70 -10.17 -9.19
CA SER A 120 -9.95 -10.40 -10.43
C SER A 120 -8.93 -9.29 -10.75
N LEU A 121 -8.31 -8.71 -9.71
CA LEU A 121 -7.24 -7.73 -9.87
C LEU A 121 -5.90 -8.43 -9.95
N ASP A 122 -5.15 -8.18 -11.02
CA ASP A 122 -3.73 -8.54 -11.13
C ASP A 122 -2.84 -7.59 -10.30
N PHE A 123 -1.56 -7.94 -10.16
CA PHE A 123 -0.61 -7.12 -9.40
C PHE A 123 -0.47 -5.69 -9.94
N PHE A 124 -0.49 -5.49 -11.26
CA PHE A 124 -0.42 -4.14 -11.85
C PHE A 124 -1.65 -3.29 -11.53
N GLU A 125 -2.84 -3.87 -11.56
CA GLU A 125 -4.08 -3.21 -11.16
C GLU A 125 -4.07 -2.82 -9.67
N VAL A 126 -3.53 -3.68 -8.80
CA VAL A 126 -3.31 -3.37 -7.38
C VAL A 126 -2.38 -2.16 -7.23
N MET A 127 -1.27 -2.13 -7.97
CA MET A 127 -0.32 -1.02 -7.97
C MET A 127 -0.95 0.27 -8.51
N ARG A 128 -1.72 0.18 -9.60
CA ARG A 128 -2.46 1.31 -10.18
C ARG A 128 -3.41 1.92 -9.14
N LEU A 129 -4.25 1.11 -8.49
CA LEU A 129 -5.18 1.56 -7.46
C LEU A 129 -4.47 2.18 -6.25
N LEU A 130 -3.31 1.68 -5.85
CA LEU A 130 -2.50 2.28 -4.78
C LEU A 130 -2.03 3.68 -5.16
N ILE A 131 -1.56 3.90 -6.39
CA ILE A 131 -1.16 5.23 -6.86
C ILE A 131 -2.37 6.17 -6.94
N GLU A 132 -3.50 5.70 -7.46
CA GLU A 132 -4.74 6.50 -7.51
C GLU A 132 -5.23 6.90 -6.11
N ALA A 133 -5.15 5.98 -5.14
CA ALA A 133 -5.44 6.29 -3.73
C ALA A 133 -4.55 7.43 -3.21
N LYS A 134 -3.23 7.35 -3.46
CA LYS A 134 -2.30 8.42 -3.09
C LYS A 134 -2.64 9.74 -3.76
N LEU A 135 -2.93 9.75 -5.07
CA LEU A 135 -3.27 10.98 -5.80
C LEU A 135 -4.57 11.61 -5.30
N ARG A 136 -5.60 10.79 -5.04
CA ARG A 136 -6.86 11.26 -4.44
C ARG A 136 -6.63 11.96 -3.10
N LEU A 137 -5.77 11.39 -2.25
CA LEU A 137 -5.44 11.96 -0.94
C LEU A 137 -4.63 13.26 -1.08
N LEU A 138 -3.65 13.32 -2.00
CA LEU A 138 -2.90 14.55 -2.27
C LEU A 138 -3.79 15.69 -2.79
N ALA A 139 -4.88 15.38 -3.48
CA ALA A 139 -5.86 16.37 -3.93
C ALA A 139 -6.77 16.92 -2.79
N GLN A 140 -6.73 16.33 -1.59
CA GLN A 140 -7.51 16.81 -0.45
C GLN A 140 -6.80 17.98 0.24
N ARG A 141 -7.36 19.19 0.14
CA ARG A 141 -6.82 20.39 0.85
C ARG A 141 -6.64 20.17 2.35
N THR A 142 -7.56 19.44 2.97
CA THR A 142 -7.52 19.11 4.41
C THR A 142 -6.34 18.21 4.80
N LEU A 143 -5.72 17.53 3.84
CA LEU A 143 -4.58 16.63 4.04
C LEU A 143 -3.28 17.18 3.44
N ALA A 144 -3.23 18.46 3.05
CA ALA A 144 -2.07 19.04 2.36
C ALA A 144 -0.75 18.98 3.16
N LYS A 145 -0.84 18.86 4.49
CA LYS A 145 0.32 18.70 5.38
C LYS A 145 0.78 17.25 5.55
N LEU A 146 0.00 16.25 5.08
CA LEU A 146 0.37 14.85 5.22
C LEU A 146 1.44 14.45 4.21
N LYS A 147 2.54 13.90 4.71
CA LYS A 147 3.50 13.14 3.90
C LYS A 147 2.91 11.76 3.59
N ILE A 148 2.61 11.51 2.32
CA ILE A 148 2.01 10.23 1.89
C ILE A 148 3.05 9.34 1.22
N VAL A 149 3.30 8.17 1.81
CA VAL A 149 4.22 7.14 1.32
C VAL A 149 3.47 5.85 1.01
N CYS A 150 3.98 5.09 0.04
CA CYS A 150 3.33 3.87 -0.47
C CYS A 150 4.30 2.71 -0.38
N PHE A 151 3.78 1.55 0.04
CA PHE A 151 4.53 0.32 0.17
C PHE A 151 3.77 -0.85 -0.43
N CYS A 152 4.53 -1.83 -0.91
CA CYS A 152 4.03 -3.10 -1.39
C CYS A 152 4.72 -4.22 -0.62
N HIS A 153 3.94 -5.05 0.08
CA HIS A 153 4.43 -6.22 0.78
C HIS A 153 4.22 -7.48 -0.06
N VAL A 154 5.26 -8.25 -0.33
CA VAL A 154 5.19 -9.44 -1.17
C VAL A 154 5.55 -10.67 -0.35
N ASP A 155 4.63 -11.62 -0.31
CA ASP A 155 4.81 -12.95 0.25
C ASP A 155 5.22 -13.91 -0.86
N TYR A 156 6.51 -14.20 -0.96
CA TYR A 156 7.02 -15.12 -1.97
C TYR A 156 6.81 -16.56 -1.51
N PRO A 157 6.26 -17.44 -2.36
CA PRO A 157 6.23 -18.86 -2.07
C PRO A 157 7.66 -19.36 -1.86
N SER A 158 7.86 -20.16 -0.82
CA SER A 158 9.16 -20.76 -0.53
C SER A 158 9.10 -22.26 -0.76
N ALA A 159 10.11 -22.79 -1.46
CA ALA A 159 10.33 -24.23 -1.59
C ALA A 159 10.87 -24.86 -0.29
N THR A 160 11.30 -24.01 0.65
CA THR A 160 11.75 -24.39 1.99
C THR A 160 10.74 -23.86 3.02
N SER A 161 10.75 -24.36 4.25
CA SER A 161 9.90 -23.84 5.33
C SER A 161 10.20 -22.38 5.74
N GLU A 162 11.19 -21.72 5.11
CA GLU A 162 11.50 -20.31 5.33
C GLU A 162 10.60 -19.38 4.50
N VAL A 163 9.67 -18.70 5.16
CA VAL A 163 8.83 -17.66 4.55
C VAL A 163 9.68 -16.49 4.06
N ARG A 164 9.70 -16.22 2.75
CA ARG A 164 10.45 -15.09 2.17
C ARG A 164 9.51 -13.91 1.93
N LYS A 165 9.15 -13.21 2.99
CA LYS A 165 8.37 -11.97 2.90
C LYS A 165 9.27 -10.75 2.67
N ARG A 166 8.84 -9.81 1.82
CA ARG A 166 9.60 -8.59 1.54
C ARG A 166 8.70 -7.40 1.27
N THR A 167 8.98 -6.30 1.95
CA THR A 167 8.35 -5.01 1.68
C THR A 167 9.21 -4.20 0.73
N TYR A 168 8.58 -3.47 -0.18
CA TYR A 168 9.18 -2.52 -1.10
C TYR A 168 8.56 -1.14 -0.93
N PHE A 169 9.37 -0.10 -1.11
CA PHE A 169 8.86 1.25 -1.30
C PHE A 169 8.36 1.39 -2.74
N VAL A 170 7.21 2.03 -2.90
CA VAL A 170 6.59 2.27 -4.21
C VAL A 170 6.96 3.67 -4.69
N ASN A 171 7.84 3.74 -5.68
CA ASN A 171 8.26 5.01 -6.26
C ASN A 171 7.19 5.54 -7.21
N ARG A 172 6.36 6.48 -6.73
CA ARG A 172 5.23 7.05 -7.49
C ARG A 172 5.56 7.36 -8.95
N ALA A 173 6.61 8.13 -9.23
CA ALA A 173 6.92 8.58 -10.58
C ALA A 173 7.22 7.38 -11.49
N LYS A 174 8.12 6.49 -11.03
CA LYS A 174 8.49 5.28 -11.78
C LYS A 174 7.35 4.29 -11.92
N THR A 175 6.51 4.15 -10.90
CA THR A 175 5.29 3.31 -10.98
C THR A 175 4.30 3.87 -11.99
N THR A 176 4.06 5.18 -12.04
CA THR A 176 3.16 5.79 -13.04
C THR A 176 3.68 5.60 -14.46
N GLU A 177 4.97 5.87 -14.72
CA GLU A 177 5.62 5.64 -16.02
C GLU A 177 5.50 4.16 -16.44
N PHE A 178 5.86 3.26 -15.52
CA PHE A 178 5.82 1.82 -15.75
C PHE A 178 4.42 1.30 -16.06
N LEU A 179 3.40 1.71 -15.30
CA LEU A 179 2.03 1.28 -15.51
C LEU A 179 1.48 1.80 -16.85
N ALA A 180 1.77 3.05 -17.22
CA ALA A 180 1.39 3.58 -18.53
C ALA A 180 2.00 2.77 -19.68
N ALA A 181 3.30 2.45 -19.60
CA ALA A 181 4.00 1.61 -20.58
C ALA A 181 3.42 0.18 -20.70
N ASN A 182 2.67 -0.28 -19.70
CA ASN A 182 2.02 -1.58 -19.67
C ASN A 182 0.49 -1.49 -19.88
N GLY A 183 -0.03 -0.37 -20.41
CA GLY A 183 -1.45 -0.20 -20.72
C GLY A 183 -2.36 -0.11 -19.50
N ARG A 184 -1.83 0.40 -18.38
CA ARG A 184 -2.49 0.49 -17.07
C ARG A 184 -2.47 1.92 -16.52
N GLU A 185 -2.85 2.89 -17.34
CA GLU A 185 -2.78 4.31 -16.98
C GLU A 185 -3.46 4.63 -15.64
N VAL A 186 -2.79 5.47 -14.84
CA VAL A 186 -3.29 5.96 -13.55
C VAL A 186 -4.35 7.02 -13.79
N ARG A 187 -5.55 6.84 -13.23
CA ARG A 187 -6.69 7.75 -13.36
C ARG A 187 -6.83 8.62 -12.10
N VAL A 188 -6.95 9.93 -12.29
CA VAL A 188 -7.02 10.94 -11.20
C VAL A 188 -8.47 11.28 -10.83
#